data_AF-A0A2D7RA65-F1
#
_entry.id   AF-A0A2D7RA65-F1
#
_cell.length_a   1.000
_cell.length_b   1.000
_cell.length_c   1.000
_cell.angle_alpha   90.00
_cell.angle_beta   90.00
_cell.angle_gamma   90.00
#
_symmetry.space_group_name_H-M   'P 1'
#
loop_
_entity.id
_entity.type
_entity.pdbx_description
1 polymer ?
#
loop_
_entity_poly.entity_id
_entity_poly.type
_entity_poly.pdbx_seq_one_letter_code
_entity_poly.pdbx_strand_id
1 'polypeptide(L)'
;MSEKDHNATLTSEAIMGHLIESLDSCVAGGFIFEGDKKLILHFLGQPDVCAMGVLNTNMYASQSRTSFIYSLLNQAKDFLDKTNTEL
;
A
#
# COMPACT_ATOMS: atom_id res chain seq x y z
N MET A 1 -24.40 -13.63 -4.94
CA MET A 1 -22.93 -13.59 -4.86
C MET A 1 -22.41 -15.01 -4.87
N SER A 2 -21.41 -15.31 -5.69
CA SER A 2 -20.73 -16.61 -5.69
C SER A 2 -19.79 -16.72 -4.48
N GLU A 3 -19.51 -17.93 -3.99
CA GLU A 3 -18.51 -18.17 -2.93
C GLU A 3 -17.12 -17.59 -3.30
N LYS A 4 -16.80 -17.57 -4.59
CA LYS A 4 -15.57 -16.96 -5.11
C LYS A 4 -15.53 -15.45 -4.90
N ASP A 5 -16.66 -14.78 -5.13
CA ASP A 5 -16.78 -13.32 -4.97
C ASP A 5 -16.66 -12.96 -3.49
N HIS A 6 -17.26 -13.76 -2.61
CA HIS A 6 -17.19 -13.56 -1.16
C HIS A 6 -15.76 -13.72 -0.61
N ASN A 7 -15.05 -14.77 -1.03
CA ASN A 7 -13.66 -14.98 -0.61
C ASN A 7 -12.71 -13.89 -1.12
N ALA A 8 -12.94 -13.37 -2.33
CA ALA A 8 -12.15 -12.27 -2.88
C ALA A 8 -12.32 -10.99 -2.05
N THR A 9 -13.55 -10.67 -1.65
CA THR A 9 -13.85 -9.52 -0.78
C THR A 9 -13.15 -9.62 0.57
N LEU A 10 -13.29 -10.76 1.27
CA LEU A 10 -12.64 -10.98 2.57
C LEU A 10 -11.11 -10.88 2.48
N THR A 11 -10.53 -11.39 1.41
CA THR A 11 -9.08 -11.31 1.17
C THR A 11 -8.63 -9.87 0.95
N SER A 12 -9.40 -9.09 0.19
CA SER A 12 -9.11 -7.67 -0.06
C SER A 12 -9.19 -6.84 1.23
N GLU A 13 -10.22 -7.06 2.05
CA GLU A 13 -10.37 -6.40 3.35
C GLU A 13 -9.21 -6.73 4.30
N ALA A 14 -8.80 -8.01 4.37
CA ALA A 14 -7.67 -8.44 5.20
C ALA A 14 -6.34 -7.79 4.76
N ILE A 15 -6.09 -7.71 3.44
CA ILE A 15 -4.90 -7.07 2.89
C ILE A 15 -4.89 -5.57 3.21
N MET A 16 -6.03 -4.90 3.07
CA MET A 16 -6.15 -3.48 3.41
C MET A 16 -5.98 -3.25 4.92
N GLY A 17 -6.52 -4.12 5.77
CA GLY A 17 -6.29 -4.08 7.21
C GLY A 17 -4.79 -4.20 7.54
N HIS A 18 -4.11 -5.16 6.93
CA HIS A 18 -2.67 -5.36 7.10
C HIS A 18 -1.85 -4.14 6.65
N LEU A 19 -2.24 -3.49 5.55
CA LEU A 19 -1.61 -2.25 5.08
C LEU A 19 -1.73 -1.14 6.13
N ILE A 20 -2.94 -0.87 6.63
CA ILE A 20 -3.19 0.20 7.59
C ILE A 20 -2.43 -0.04 8.89
N GLU A 21 -2.49 -1.25 9.44
CA GLU A 21 -1.72 -1.61 10.64
C GLU A 21 -0.22 -1.45 10.45
N SER A 22 0.30 -1.83 9.26
CA SER A 22 1.71 -1.71 8.94
C SER A 22 2.14 -0.24 8.80
N LEU A 23 1.31 0.61 8.18
CA LEU A 23 1.54 2.05 8.07
C LEU A 23 1.57 2.69 9.45
N ASP A 24 0.56 2.43 10.29
CA ASP A 24 0.46 2.99 11.64
C ASP A 24 1.64 2.55 12.51
N SER A 25 2.01 1.27 12.44
CA SER A 25 3.17 0.74 13.16
C SER A 25 4.48 1.40 12.71
N CYS A 26 4.65 1.62 11.40
CA CYS A 26 5.87 2.24 10.87
C CYS A 26 5.95 3.73 11.20
N VAL A 27 4.83 4.45 11.21
CA VAL A 27 4.77 5.85 11.67
C VAL A 27 5.08 5.92 13.17
N ALA A 28 4.41 5.11 14.00
CA ALA A 28 4.63 5.09 15.44
C ALA A 28 6.09 4.72 15.82
N GLY A 29 6.72 3.85 15.03
CA GLY A 29 8.13 3.48 15.18
C GLY A 29 9.13 4.50 14.61
N GLY A 30 8.66 5.58 13.98
CA GLY A 30 9.53 6.60 13.37
C GLY A 30 10.26 6.15 12.10
N PHE A 31 9.80 5.08 11.44
CA PHE A 31 10.40 4.59 10.20
C PHE A 31 9.95 5.40 8.98
N ILE A 32 8.74 5.96 9.01
CA ILE A 32 8.21 6.87 8.00
C ILE A 32 7.46 8.02 8.68
N PHE A 33 7.21 9.10 7.95
CA PHE A 33 6.41 10.22 8.42
C PHE A 33 4.95 10.11 7.99
N GLU A 34 4.06 10.87 8.63
CA GLU A 34 2.65 10.96 8.21
C GLU A 34 2.48 11.42 6.75
N GLY A 35 3.41 12.23 6.23
CA GLY A 35 3.45 12.60 4.82
C GLY A 35 3.68 11.40 3.89
N ASP A 36 4.60 10.50 4.26
CA ASP A 36 4.86 9.27 3.50
C ASP A 36 3.65 8.34 3.50
N LYS A 37 2.97 8.21 4.65
CA LYS A 37 1.72 7.44 4.77
C LYS A 37 0.65 7.98 3.84
N LYS A 38 0.44 9.30 3.81
CA LYS A 38 -0.52 9.95 2.90
C LYS A 38 -0.16 9.73 1.44
N LEU A 39 1.12 9.82 1.09
CA LEU A 39 1.61 9.57 -0.26
C LEU A 39 1.33 8.13 -0.71
N ILE A 40 1.61 7.13 0.12
CA ILE A 40 1.32 5.72 -0.19
C ILE A 40 -0.19 5.51 -0.42
N LEU A 41 -1.04 6.05 0.46
CA LEU A 41 -2.49 5.92 0.33
C LEU A 41 -3.02 6.65 -0.92
N HIS A 42 -2.47 7.82 -1.24
CA HIS A 42 -2.81 8.56 -2.46
C HIS A 42 -2.44 7.77 -3.72
N PHE A 43 -1.23 7.22 -3.77
CA PHE A 43 -0.76 6.36 -4.86
C PHE A 43 -1.67 5.15 -5.07
N LEU A 44 -2.00 4.42 -4.00
CA LEU A 44 -2.90 3.26 -4.08
C LEU A 44 -4.34 3.63 -4.44
N GLY A 45 -4.74 4.90 -4.25
CA GLY A 45 -6.05 5.41 -4.63
C GLY A 45 -6.15 5.87 -6.09
N GLN A 46 -5.05 5.89 -6.85
CA GLN A 46 -5.08 6.37 -8.23
C GLN A 46 -5.80 5.38 -9.16
N PRO A 47 -6.60 5.88 -10.13
CA PRO A 47 -7.42 5.02 -11.00
C PRO A 47 -6.60 4.16 -11.96
N ASP A 48 -5.36 4.55 -12.27
CA ASP A 48 -4.42 3.82 -13.11
C ASP A 48 -3.54 2.83 -12.33
N VAL A 49 -3.66 2.83 -10.99
CA VAL A 49 -2.90 1.93 -10.11
C VAL A 49 -3.78 0.75 -9.69
N CYS A 50 -3.35 -0.46 -10.04
CA CYS A 50 -3.97 -1.68 -9.52
C CYS A 50 -3.53 -1.93 -8.07
N ALA A 51 -4.19 -1.28 -7.11
CA ALA A 51 -3.85 -1.32 -5.69
C ALA A 51 -3.68 -2.75 -5.15
N MET A 52 -4.62 -3.65 -5.46
CA MET A 52 -4.55 -5.04 -5.00
C MET A 52 -3.37 -5.81 -5.62
N GLY A 53 -3.02 -5.53 -6.88
CA GLY A 53 -1.85 -6.13 -7.52
C GLY A 53 -0.55 -5.63 -6.90
N VAL A 54 -0.46 -4.33 -6.63
CA VAL A 54 0.65 -3.71 -5.92
C VAL A 54 0.81 -4.31 -4.52
N LEU A 55 -0.26 -4.36 -3.73
CA LEU A 55 -0.22 -4.86 -2.36
C LEU A 55 0.18 -6.33 -2.30
N ASN A 56 -0.41 -7.19 -3.14
CA ASN A 56 -0.05 -8.62 -3.19
C ASN A 56 1.41 -8.83 -3.58
N THR A 57 1.89 -8.14 -4.62
CA THR A 57 3.29 -8.23 -5.07
C THR A 57 4.25 -7.83 -3.95
N ASN A 58 3.97 -6.72 -3.29
CA ASN A 58 4.82 -6.21 -2.22
C ASN A 58 4.76 -7.10 -0.98
N MET A 59 3.59 -7.63 -0.61
CA MET A 59 3.47 -8.57 0.52
C MET A 59 4.28 -9.85 0.27
N TYR A 60 4.25 -10.38 -0.95
CA TYR A 60 5.02 -11.58 -1.30
C TYR A 60 6.53 -11.33 -1.30
N ALA A 61 6.97 -10.18 -1.81
CA ALA A 61 8.38 -9.85 -1.94
C ALA A 61 9.03 -9.37 -0.63
N SER A 62 8.23 -8.94 0.35
CA SER A 62 8.73 -8.30 1.57
C SER A 62 9.03 -9.31 2.67
N GLN A 63 10.16 -9.12 3.35
CA GLN A 63 10.58 -9.98 4.47
C GLN A 63 10.21 -9.38 5.84
N SER A 64 9.70 -8.15 5.87
CA SER A 64 9.27 -7.45 7.08
C SER A 64 8.21 -6.39 6.75
N ARG A 65 7.49 -5.93 7.78
CA ARG A 65 6.55 -4.79 7.64
C ARG A 65 7.27 -3.52 7.16
N THR A 66 8.46 -3.27 7.67
CA THR A 66 9.24 -2.08 7.30
C THR A 66 9.66 -2.13 5.83
N SER A 67 10.17 -3.28 5.34
CA SER A 67 10.51 -3.43 3.92
C SER A 67 9.28 -3.33 3.01
N PHE A 68 8.13 -3.84 3.47
CA PHE A 68 6.85 -3.69 2.77
C PHE A 68 6.46 -2.22 2.59
N ILE A 69 6.49 -1.44 3.67
CA ILE A 69 6.16 -0.01 3.62
C ILE A 69 7.17 0.79 2.79
N TYR A 70 8.48 0.54 2.92
CA TYR A 70 9.47 1.22 2.08
C TYR A 70 9.33 0.91 0.60
N SER A 71 9.00 -0.33 0.25
CA SER A 71 8.76 -0.70 -1.15
C SER A 71 7.56 0.05 -1.73
N LEU A 72 6.46 0.14 -0.97
CA LEU A 72 5.29 0.95 -1.36
C LEU A 72 5.63 2.43 -1.48
N LEU A 73 6.41 2.97 -0.54
CA LEU A 73 6.84 4.37 -0.57
C LEU A 73 7.66 4.69 -1.82
N ASN A 74 8.59 3.82 -2.18
CA ASN A 74 9.41 4.01 -3.38
C ASN A 74 8.54 3.99 -4.65
N GLN A 75 7.59 3.05 -4.75
CA GLN A 75 6.66 3.01 -5.88
C GLN A 75 5.76 4.26 -5.96
N ALA A 76 5.32 4.77 -4.80
CA ALA A 76 4.53 6.00 -4.75
C ALA A 76 5.34 7.23 -5.19
N LYS A 77 6.61 7.33 -4.79
CA LYS A 77 7.54 8.38 -5.24
C LYS A 77 7.81 8.29 -6.74
N ASP A 78 8.13 7.10 -7.24
CA ASP A 78 8.34 6.84 -8.67
C ASP A 78 7.11 7.21 -9.50
N PHE A 79 5.91 6.96 -8.98
CA PHE A 79 4.66 7.34 -9.63
C PHE A 79 4.51 8.85 -9.69
N LEU A 80 4.75 9.54 -8.58
CA LEU A 80 4.67 11.00 -8.50
C LEU A 80 5.64 11.67 -9.48
N ASP A 81 6.89 11.21 -9.50
CA ASP A 81 7.95 11.71 -10.38
C ASP A 81 7.59 11.53 -11.87
N LYS A 82 6.92 10.44 -12.22
CA LYS A 82 6.50 10.15 -13.60
C LYS A 82 5.25 10.89 -14.02
N THR A 83 4.41 11.30 -13.07
CA THR A 83 3.13 11.97 -13.36
C THR A 83 3.19 13.49 -13.20
N ASN A 84 4.31 14.06 -12.72
CA ASN A 84 4.45 15.48 -12.38
C ASN A 84 3.32 15.99 -11.45
N THR A 85 2.76 15.11 -10.63
CA THR A 85 1.66 15.46 -9.73
C THR A 85 2.24 16.13 -8.49
N GLU A 86 1.85 17.36 -8.18
CA GLU A 86 2.13 17.97 -6.86
C GLU A 86 1.08 17.50 -5.85
N LEU A 87 1.52 17.10 -4.65
CA LEU A 87 0.67 16.63 -3.53
C LEU A 87 0.03 17.78 -2.75
#